data_AF-A0A356KHG9-F1
#
_entry.id   AF-A0A356KHG9-F1
#
_cell.length_a   1.000
_cell.length_b   1.000
_cell.length_c   1.000
_cell.angle_alpha   90.00
_cell.angle_beta   90.00
_cell.angle_gamma   90.00
#
_symmetry.space_group_name_H-M   'P 1'
#
loop_
_entity.id
_entity.type
_entity.pdbx_description
1 polymer ?
#
loop_
_entity_poly.entity_id
_entity_poly.type
_entity_poly.pdbx_seq_one_letter_code
_entity_poly.pdbx_strand_id
1 'polypeptide(L)'
;MSDEAEEQQDEEPRRGGGPPAASEKQLGFIGVLRDKVKINDADFRNLIEDVSGKTELEDLNIAEASELIDALQTEARERGVSLADKATEKQVGFIKTLKRRAHLTEAEFKQVLQDTCSIESLDELSKRDASGLIDELKKLADQEKSGGRPAAKPKGKAKSGGKKSDGPPDGGQWVTPPSGPPPIDDDEVPF
;
A
#
# COMPACT_ATOMS: atom_id res chain seq x y z
N MET A 1 47.35 48.92 -35.55
CA MET A 1 48.42 47.96 -35.24
C MET A 1 48.32 47.75 -33.74
N SER A 2 47.50 46.81 -33.27
CA SER A 2 47.86 45.37 -33.12
C SER A 2 48.92 45.25 -32.02
N ASP A 3 48.82 44.54 -30.90
CA ASP A 3 47.99 43.48 -30.32
C ASP A 3 48.02 43.76 -28.79
N GLU A 4 47.24 43.20 -27.86
CA GLU A 4 47.34 41.85 -27.27
C GLU A 4 46.47 41.96 -25.98
N ALA A 5 45.25 41.43 -25.89
CA ALA A 5 44.89 40.06 -25.56
C ALA A 5 45.51 39.54 -24.24
N GLU A 6 44.84 39.78 -23.10
CA GLU A 6 44.79 38.80 -22.00
C GLU A 6 43.39 38.79 -21.40
N GLU A 7 42.54 38.02 -22.08
CA GLU A 7 41.22 37.59 -21.63
C GLU A 7 41.44 36.62 -20.46
N GLN A 8 41.11 37.07 -19.24
CA GLN A 8 41.00 36.23 -18.07
C GLN A 8 39.83 35.27 -18.28
N GLN A 9 40.13 34.11 -18.86
CA GLN A 9 39.21 32.97 -18.85
C GLN A 9 39.27 32.36 -17.45
N ASP A 10 38.21 32.64 -16.70
CA ASP A 10 37.85 32.04 -15.43
C ASP A 10 37.89 30.50 -15.58
N GLU A 11 38.95 29.92 -15.04
CA GLU A 11 39.19 28.49 -15.01
C GLU A 11 38.18 27.86 -14.02
N GLU A 12 36.98 27.52 -14.52
CA GLU A 12 36.04 26.68 -13.78
C GLU A 12 36.73 25.39 -13.34
N PRO A 13 36.55 24.94 -12.08
CA PRO A 13 37.19 23.74 -11.59
C PRO A 13 36.66 22.55 -12.39
N ARG A 14 37.55 21.96 -13.21
CA ARG A 14 37.35 20.68 -13.88
C ARG A 14 37.09 19.58 -12.85
N ARG A 15 35.85 19.46 -12.39
CA ARG A 15 35.35 18.28 -11.69
C ARG A 15 35.14 17.20 -12.73
N GLY A 16 36.22 16.48 -13.02
CA GLY A 16 36.19 15.22 -13.74
C GLY A 16 35.28 14.25 -13.00
N GLY A 17 34.15 13.96 -13.61
CA GLY A 17 33.10 13.10 -13.10
C GLY A 17 31.86 13.42 -13.90
N GLY A 18 31.68 12.75 -15.04
CA GLY A 18 30.43 12.84 -15.79
C GLY A 18 29.23 12.54 -14.90
N PRO A 19 28.01 12.88 -15.33
CA PRO A 19 26.81 12.58 -14.56
C PRO A 19 26.84 11.11 -14.14
N PRO A 20 26.47 10.78 -12.88
CA PRO A 20 26.48 9.41 -12.43
C PRO A 20 25.59 8.56 -13.36
N ALA A 21 26.12 7.42 -13.77
CA ALA A 21 25.39 6.44 -14.56
C ALA A 21 24.10 6.03 -13.83
N ALA A 22 23.06 5.72 -14.60
CA ALA A 22 21.77 5.29 -14.07
C ALA A 22 21.94 4.14 -13.08
N SER A 23 21.17 4.20 -11.99
CA SER A 23 21.19 3.13 -10.99
C SER A 23 20.61 1.85 -11.59
N GLU A 24 21.20 0.71 -11.26
CA GLU A 24 20.69 -0.63 -11.64
C GLU A 24 19.20 -0.80 -11.27
N LYS A 25 18.76 -0.17 -10.17
CA LYS A 25 17.35 -0.14 -9.76
C LYS A 25 16.47 0.64 -10.74
N GLN A 26 16.97 1.76 -11.28
CA GLN A 26 16.25 2.56 -12.26
C GLN A 26 16.12 1.80 -13.59
N LEU A 27 17.22 1.21 -14.06
CA LEU A 27 17.23 0.37 -15.26
C LEU A 27 16.26 -0.81 -15.14
N GLY A 28 16.28 -1.51 -14.00
CA GLY A 28 15.34 -2.59 -13.71
C GLY A 28 13.88 -2.10 -13.66
N PHE A 29 13.63 -0.94 -13.06
CA PHE A 29 12.29 -0.36 -13.00
C PHE A 29 11.77 0.06 -14.39
N ILE A 30 12.64 0.61 -15.24
CA ILE A 30 12.31 0.93 -16.62
C ILE A 30 11.91 -0.33 -17.40
N GLY A 31 12.64 -1.44 -17.21
CA GLY A 31 12.28 -2.74 -17.78
C GLY A 31 10.88 -3.19 -17.35
N VAL A 32 10.59 -3.13 -16.04
CA VAL A 32 9.26 -3.47 -15.51
C VAL A 32 8.16 -2.55 -16.07
N LEU A 33 8.43 -1.24 -16.21
CA LEU A 33 7.49 -0.29 -16.80
C LEU A 33 7.23 -0.63 -18.27
N ARG A 34 8.27 -0.87 -19.06
CA ARG A 34 8.16 -1.28 -20.45
C ARG A 34 7.27 -2.53 -20.59
N ASP A 35 7.50 -3.56 -19.78
CA ASP A 35 6.69 -4.78 -19.76
C ASP A 35 5.23 -4.51 -19.39
N LYS A 36 4.99 -3.66 -18.38
CA LYS A 36 3.64 -3.28 -17.94
C LYS A 36 2.89 -2.50 -19.02
N VAL A 37 3.53 -1.55 -19.68
CA VAL A 37 2.93 -0.70 -20.73
C VAL A 37 2.84 -1.42 -22.08
N LYS A 38 3.54 -2.55 -22.25
CA LYS A 38 3.63 -3.33 -23.49
C LYS A 38 4.04 -2.46 -24.68
N ILE A 39 5.02 -1.59 -24.47
CA ILE A 39 5.64 -0.79 -25.52
C ILE A 39 6.54 -1.70 -26.36
N ASN A 40 6.44 -1.60 -27.70
CA ASN A 40 7.31 -2.32 -28.62
C ASN A 40 8.74 -1.80 -28.53
N ASP A 41 9.74 -2.64 -28.83
CA ASP A 41 11.16 -2.22 -28.80
C ASP A 41 11.44 -0.97 -29.63
N ALA A 42 10.75 -0.77 -30.75
CA ALA A 42 10.90 0.40 -31.60
C ALA A 42 10.41 1.68 -30.91
N ASP A 43 9.18 1.66 -30.38
CA ASP A 43 8.59 2.79 -29.65
C ASP A 43 9.39 3.10 -28.38
N PHE A 44 9.89 2.06 -27.70
CA PHE A 44 10.73 2.20 -26.52
C PHE A 44 12.07 2.86 -26.83
N ARG A 45 12.72 2.48 -27.93
CA ARG A 45 13.96 3.11 -28.39
C ARG A 45 13.74 4.56 -28.79
N ASN A 46 12.65 4.84 -29.51
CA ASN A 46 12.27 6.23 -29.85
C ASN A 46 12.07 7.05 -28.57
N LEU A 47 11.43 6.48 -27.54
CA LEU A 47 11.25 7.17 -26.26
C LEU A 47 12.58 7.44 -25.54
N ILE A 48 13.54 6.51 -25.58
CA ILE A 48 14.89 6.74 -25.05
C ILE A 48 15.58 7.86 -25.82
N GLU A 49 15.50 7.84 -27.16
CA GLU A 49 16.09 8.86 -28.02
C GLU A 49 15.46 10.25 -27.78
N ASP A 50 14.14 10.33 -27.66
CA ASP A 50 13.41 11.58 -27.42
C ASP A 50 13.74 12.19 -26.05
N VAL A 51 13.88 11.36 -25.02
CA VAL A 51 14.12 11.83 -23.64
C VAL A 51 15.61 12.11 -23.39
N SER A 52 16.50 11.29 -23.91
CA SER A 52 17.92 11.31 -23.53
C SER A 52 18.89 11.53 -24.69
N GLY A 53 18.41 11.51 -25.93
CA GLY A 53 19.26 11.57 -27.13
C GLY A 53 20.15 10.34 -27.32
N LYS A 54 19.91 9.26 -26.55
CA LYS A 54 20.71 8.03 -26.56
C LYS A 54 19.94 6.89 -27.20
N THR A 55 20.68 5.89 -27.66
CA THR A 55 20.11 4.71 -28.33
C THR A 55 19.95 3.53 -27.38
N GLU A 56 20.72 3.51 -26.30
CA GLU A 56 20.78 2.39 -25.36
C GLU A 56 20.44 2.83 -23.93
N LEU A 57 19.77 1.93 -23.20
CA LEU A 57 19.36 2.13 -21.81
C LEU A 57 20.57 2.21 -20.87
N GLU A 58 21.64 1.49 -21.18
CA GLU A 58 22.83 1.34 -20.33
C GLU A 58 23.67 2.62 -20.29
N ASP A 59 23.55 3.45 -21.34
CA ASP A 59 24.24 4.73 -21.43
C ASP A 59 23.54 5.84 -20.66
N LEU A 60 22.34 5.59 -20.11
CA LEU A 60 21.57 6.60 -19.39
C LEU A 60 22.26 7.03 -18.09
N ASN A 61 22.12 8.31 -17.79
CA ASN A 61 22.49 8.90 -16.52
C ASN A 61 21.32 8.85 -15.53
N ILE A 62 21.56 9.04 -14.23
CA ILE A 62 20.49 9.02 -13.20
C ILE A 62 19.35 9.99 -13.53
N ALA A 63 19.67 11.19 -14.03
CA ALA A 63 18.68 12.21 -14.40
C ALA A 63 17.82 11.74 -15.59
N GLU A 64 18.47 11.33 -16.67
CA GLU A 64 17.80 10.85 -17.90
C GLU A 64 16.97 9.59 -17.64
N ALA A 65 17.48 8.65 -16.83
CA ALA A 65 16.73 7.48 -16.41
C ALA A 65 15.50 7.85 -15.56
N SER A 66 15.58 8.90 -14.76
CA SER A 66 14.42 9.40 -14.00
C SER A 66 13.39 10.03 -14.94
N GLU A 67 13.83 10.85 -15.90
CA GLU A 67 12.92 11.42 -16.91
C GLU A 67 12.26 10.33 -17.76
N LEU A 68 13.01 9.29 -18.15
CA LEU A 68 12.46 8.16 -18.90
C LEU A 68 11.43 7.38 -18.07
N ILE A 69 11.67 7.21 -16.76
CA ILE A 69 10.69 6.63 -15.84
C ILE A 69 9.41 7.47 -15.82
N ASP A 70 9.53 8.80 -15.72
CA ASP A 70 8.37 9.70 -15.68
C ASP A 70 7.61 9.72 -17.02
N ALA A 71 8.33 9.67 -18.14
CA ALA A 71 7.74 9.54 -19.47
C ALA A 71 6.97 8.22 -19.62
N LEU A 72 7.56 7.09 -19.21
CA LEU A 72 6.90 5.78 -19.21
C LEU A 72 5.69 5.73 -18.26
N GLN A 73 5.75 6.42 -17.12
CA GLN A 73 4.60 6.53 -16.22
C GLN A 73 3.46 7.36 -16.83
N THR A 74 3.81 8.42 -17.54
CA THR A 74 2.85 9.25 -18.28
C THR A 74 2.19 8.43 -19.37
N GLU A 75 2.98 7.72 -20.18
CA GLU A 75 2.45 6.89 -21.25
C GLU A 75 1.61 5.72 -20.72
N ALA A 76 2.00 5.12 -19.59
CA ALA A 76 1.17 4.14 -18.90
C ALA A 76 -0.18 4.73 -18.52
N ARG A 77 -0.21 5.94 -17.97
CA ARG A 77 -1.45 6.63 -17.59
C ARG A 77 -2.31 6.95 -18.82
N GLU A 78 -1.72 7.44 -19.91
CA GLU A 78 -2.43 7.75 -21.16
C GLU A 78 -3.03 6.50 -21.80
N ARG A 79 -2.33 5.36 -21.72
CA ARG A 79 -2.82 4.05 -22.18
C ARG A 79 -3.78 3.38 -21.19
N GLY A 80 -4.07 4.00 -20.05
CA GLY A 80 -4.93 3.43 -19.00
C GLY A 80 -4.32 2.22 -18.28
N VAL A 81 -3.01 2.02 -18.39
CA VAL A 81 -2.27 0.94 -17.73
C VAL A 81 -2.02 1.34 -16.27
N SER A 82 -2.71 0.67 -15.34
CA SER A 82 -2.44 0.85 -13.92
C SER A 82 -1.07 0.25 -13.57
N LEU A 83 -0.11 1.12 -13.28
CA LEU A 83 1.23 0.72 -12.84
C LEU A 83 1.25 0.25 -11.38
N ALA A 84 0.18 0.52 -10.64
CA ALA A 84 0.02 0.09 -9.27
C ALA A 84 -0.02 -1.43 -9.21
N ASP A 85 0.80 -2.01 -8.34
CA ASP A 85 0.78 -3.46 -8.17
C ASP A 85 -0.60 -3.89 -7.67
N LYS A 86 -1.18 -4.88 -8.35
CA LYS A 86 -2.43 -5.51 -7.91
C LYS A 86 -2.30 -6.02 -6.48
N ALA A 87 -3.41 -5.94 -5.76
CA ALA A 87 -3.55 -6.47 -4.41
C ALA A 87 -3.14 -7.94 -4.40
N THR A 88 -2.39 -8.33 -3.37
CA THR A 88 -1.98 -9.73 -3.20
C THR A 88 -3.19 -10.62 -2.93
N GLU A 89 -3.12 -11.89 -3.31
CA GLU A 89 -4.20 -12.87 -3.05
C GLU A 89 -4.57 -12.95 -1.57
N LYS A 90 -3.57 -12.79 -0.68
CA LYS A 90 -3.77 -12.70 0.77
C LYS A 90 -4.62 -11.49 1.15
N GLN A 91 -4.33 -10.32 0.59
CA GLN A 91 -5.13 -9.11 0.84
C GLN A 91 -6.55 -9.29 0.32
N VAL A 92 -6.74 -9.79 -0.90
CA VAL A 92 -8.06 -10.06 -1.47
C VAL A 92 -8.84 -11.09 -0.63
N GLY A 93 -8.18 -12.16 -0.18
CA GLY A 93 -8.78 -13.18 0.69
C GLY A 93 -9.18 -12.61 2.06
N PHE A 94 -8.35 -11.72 2.62
CA PHE A 94 -8.65 -11.04 3.88
C PHE A 94 -9.84 -10.09 3.75
N ILE A 95 -9.92 -9.32 2.66
CA ILE A 95 -11.06 -8.45 2.35
C ILE A 95 -12.36 -9.26 2.23
N LYS A 96 -12.34 -10.40 1.52
CA LYS A 96 -13.51 -11.31 1.43
C LYS A 96 -13.92 -11.83 2.80
N THR A 97 -12.95 -12.13 3.67
CA THR A 97 -13.22 -12.58 5.05
C THR A 97 -13.83 -11.47 5.89
N LEU A 98 -13.33 -10.22 5.76
CA LEU A 98 -13.88 -9.06 6.46
C LEU A 98 -15.28 -8.72 5.98
N LYS A 99 -15.55 -8.76 4.67
CA LYS A 99 -16.91 -8.62 4.11
C LYS A 99 -17.88 -9.60 4.76
N ARG A 100 -17.49 -10.88 4.86
CA ARG A 100 -18.32 -11.91 5.52
C ARG A 100 -18.51 -11.65 7.01
N ARG A 101 -17.46 -11.20 7.72
CA ARG A 101 -17.51 -10.90 9.16
C ARG A 101 -18.35 -9.67 9.49
N ALA A 102 -18.34 -8.67 8.62
CA ALA A 102 -19.12 -7.45 8.76
C ALA A 102 -20.55 -7.58 8.22
N HIS A 103 -20.96 -8.78 7.76
CA HIS A 103 -22.28 -9.03 7.16
C HIS A 103 -22.68 -8.06 6.04
N LEU A 104 -21.69 -7.47 5.35
CA LEU A 104 -21.92 -6.47 4.30
C LEU A 104 -22.53 -7.13 3.06
N THR A 105 -23.60 -6.53 2.55
CA THR A 105 -24.17 -6.90 1.25
C THR A 105 -23.21 -6.54 0.11
N GLU A 106 -23.42 -7.11 -1.09
CA GLU A 106 -22.62 -6.75 -2.26
C GLU A 106 -22.71 -5.27 -2.64
N ALA A 107 -23.88 -4.65 -2.43
CA ALA A 107 -24.08 -3.23 -2.69
C ALA A 107 -23.29 -2.36 -1.70
N GLU A 108 -23.36 -2.65 -0.40
CA GLU A 108 -22.60 -1.92 0.62
C GLU A 108 -21.09 -2.10 0.45
N PHE A 109 -20.65 -3.30 0.09
CA PHE A 109 -19.25 -3.57 -0.18
C PHE A 109 -18.73 -2.80 -1.40
N LYS A 110 -19.54 -2.69 -2.47
CA LYS A 110 -19.22 -1.84 -3.63
C LYS A 110 -19.18 -0.36 -3.26
N GLN A 111 -20.09 0.09 -2.41
CA GLN A 111 -20.09 1.46 -1.91
C GLN A 111 -18.80 1.75 -1.14
N VAL A 112 -18.38 0.86 -0.23
CA VAL A 112 -17.13 1.02 0.52
C VAL A 112 -15.89 0.99 -0.40
N LEU A 113 -15.90 0.16 -1.45
CA LEU A 113 -14.85 0.16 -2.48
C LEU A 113 -14.77 1.49 -3.23
N GLN A 114 -15.93 2.05 -3.60
CA GLN A 114 -16.00 3.32 -4.30
C GLN A 114 -15.60 4.50 -3.40
N ASP A 115 -16.05 4.50 -2.14
CA ASP A 115 -15.76 5.55 -1.16
C ASP A 115 -14.28 5.54 -0.72
N THR A 116 -13.68 4.35 -0.59
CA THR A 116 -12.30 4.21 -0.07
C THR A 116 -11.26 4.24 -1.17
N CYS A 117 -11.55 3.63 -2.31
CA CYS A 117 -10.56 3.34 -3.36
C CYS A 117 -10.97 3.88 -4.73
N SER A 118 -12.19 4.43 -4.87
CA SER A 118 -12.73 4.92 -6.15
C SER A 118 -12.68 3.88 -7.28
N ILE A 119 -12.80 2.60 -6.93
CA ILE A 119 -12.85 1.47 -7.87
C ILE A 119 -14.15 0.70 -7.69
N GLU A 120 -14.58 0.01 -8.74
CA GLU A 120 -15.82 -0.77 -8.72
C GLU A 120 -15.58 -2.26 -8.46
N SER A 121 -14.33 -2.72 -8.67
CA SER A 121 -13.98 -4.14 -8.67
C SER A 121 -12.70 -4.44 -7.89
N LEU A 122 -12.68 -5.60 -7.21
CA LEU A 122 -11.50 -6.13 -6.54
C LEU A 122 -10.33 -6.44 -7.48
N ASP A 123 -10.59 -6.58 -8.79
CA ASP A 123 -9.55 -6.86 -9.80
C ASP A 123 -8.65 -5.65 -10.08
N GLU A 124 -9.18 -4.45 -9.83
CA GLU A 124 -8.49 -3.15 -10.00
C GLU A 124 -7.86 -2.66 -8.69
N LEU A 125 -8.02 -3.42 -7.61
CA LEU A 125 -7.53 -3.04 -6.29
C LEU A 125 -6.00 -3.11 -6.26
N SER A 126 -5.35 -1.99 -5.97
CA SER A 126 -3.91 -1.96 -5.76
C SER A 126 -3.52 -2.42 -4.35
N LYS A 127 -2.26 -2.81 -4.11
CA LYS A 127 -1.78 -3.17 -2.75
C LYS A 127 -1.98 -2.06 -1.72
N ARG A 128 -1.86 -0.79 -2.14
CA ARG A 128 -2.04 0.39 -1.28
C ARG A 128 -3.50 0.56 -0.90
N ASP A 129 -4.37 0.51 -1.91
CA ASP A 129 -5.81 0.63 -1.74
C ASP A 129 -6.39 -0.55 -0.96
N ALA A 130 -5.88 -1.76 -1.20
CA ALA A 130 -6.24 -2.94 -0.44
C ALA A 130 -5.94 -2.80 1.05
N SER A 131 -4.82 -2.18 1.40
CA SER A 131 -4.46 -1.99 2.81
C SER A 131 -5.40 -0.98 3.47
N GLY A 132 -5.70 0.14 2.79
CA GLY A 132 -6.69 1.11 3.28
C GLY A 132 -8.09 0.51 3.42
N LEU A 133 -8.54 -0.24 2.41
CA LEU A 133 -9.82 -0.95 2.43
C LEU A 133 -9.90 -1.98 3.56
N ILE A 134 -8.82 -2.72 3.81
CA ILE A 134 -8.76 -3.68 4.92
C ILE A 134 -8.95 -2.97 6.25
N ASP A 135 -8.28 -1.84 6.47
CA ASP A 135 -8.39 -1.12 7.74
C ASP A 135 -9.78 -0.50 7.92
N GLU A 136 -10.42 -0.03 6.85
CA GLU A 136 -11.79 0.48 6.92
C GLU A 136 -12.81 -0.65 7.17
N LEU A 137 -12.66 -1.79 6.49
CA LEU A 137 -13.50 -2.97 6.72
C LEU A 137 -13.29 -3.57 8.12
N LYS A 138 -12.08 -3.50 8.68
CA LYS A 138 -11.85 -3.85 10.09
C LYS A 138 -12.62 -2.94 11.02
N LYS A 139 -12.57 -1.61 10.82
CA LYS A 139 -13.34 -0.66 11.66
C LYS A 139 -14.84 -0.97 11.63
N LEU A 140 -15.39 -1.27 10.46
CA LEU A 140 -16.81 -1.64 10.31
C LEU A 140 -17.13 -2.97 11.00
N ALA A 141 -16.28 -3.99 10.82
CA ALA A 141 -16.43 -5.29 11.48
C ALA A 141 -16.29 -5.20 13.01
N ASP A 142 -15.38 -4.37 13.52
CA ASP A 142 -15.17 -4.14 14.95
C ASP A 142 -16.28 -3.25 15.55
N GLN A 143 -16.85 -2.31 14.78
CA GLN A 143 -18.03 -1.53 15.20
C GLN A 143 -19.27 -2.42 15.41
N GLU A 144 -19.55 -3.32 14.47
CA GLU A 144 -20.61 -4.35 14.61
C GLU A 144 -20.37 -5.24 15.84
N LYS A 145 -19.12 -5.64 16.09
CA LYS A 145 -18.76 -6.44 17.27
C LYS A 145 -18.86 -5.67 18.58
N SER A 146 -18.66 -4.35 18.54
CA SER A 146 -18.88 -3.42 19.65
C SER A 146 -20.34 -3.00 19.80
N GLY A 147 -21.26 -3.53 18.97
CA GLY A 147 -22.72 -3.36 19.02
C GLY A 147 -23.42 -3.90 20.28
N GLY A 148 -22.70 -4.05 21.40
CA GLY A 148 -23.28 -3.97 22.73
C GLY A 148 -23.67 -2.52 23.05
N ARG A 149 -24.90 -2.14 22.69
CA ARG A 149 -25.61 -0.88 23.00
C ARG A 149 -25.04 0.42 22.42
N PRO A 150 -25.84 1.22 21.69
CA PRO A 150 -25.44 2.57 21.31
C PRO A 150 -25.32 3.44 22.56
N ALA A 151 -24.17 4.08 22.75
CA ALA A 151 -24.01 5.17 23.70
C ALA A 151 -24.83 6.37 23.19
N ALA A 152 -26.11 6.40 23.58
CA ALA A 152 -26.94 7.58 23.47
C ALA A 152 -26.21 8.77 24.12
N LYS A 153 -26.01 9.85 23.36
CA LYS A 153 -25.53 11.14 23.86
C LYS A 153 -26.36 11.55 25.09
N PRO A 154 -25.79 11.69 26.31
CA PRO A 154 -26.53 12.31 27.39
C PRO A 154 -26.44 13.83 27.24
N LYS A 155 -27.50 14.41 26.68
CA LYS A 155 -27.88 15.81 26.90
C LYS A 155 -28.43 15.88 28.33
N GLY A 156 -27.69 16.44 29.28
CA GLY A 156 -28.21 16.54 30.66
C GLY A 156 -27.21 17.07 31.68
N LYS A 157 -27.36 18.35 31.99
CA LYS A 157 -26.64 19.10 33.02
C LYS A 157 -27.21 18.74 34.40
N ALA A 158 -26.42 18.14 35.30
CA ALA A 158 -26.71 18.12 36.74
C ALA A 158 -25.44 17.90 37.60
N LYS A 159 -25.03 19.01 38.23
CA LYS A 159 -24.48 19.25 39.58
C LYS A 159 -24.10 18.05 40.49
N SER A 160 -23.06 18.34 41.29
CA SER A 160 -22.54 17.67 42.50
C SER A 160 -21.40 16.67 42.24
N GLY A 161 -20.22 16.75 42.83
CA GLY A 161 -19.79 17.51 44.01
C GLY A 161 -19.42 16.56 45.16
N GLY A 162 -18.38 15.73 44.95
CA GLY A 162 -17.55 15.09 45.98
C GLY A 162 -18.17 13.99 46.85
N LYS A 163 -17.45 12.86 47.01
CA LYS A 163 -16.88 12.37 48.30
C LYS A 163 -16.59 10.85 48.26
N LYS A 164 -15.29 10.53 48.31
CA LYS A 164 -14.52 9.44 48.98
C LYS A 164 -15.16 8.07 49.26
N SER A 165 -14.40 7.01 48.92
CA SER A 165 -13.92 5.85 49.72
C SER A 165 -13.81 4.63 48.79
N ASP A 166 -12.64 4.11 48.46
CA ASP A 166 -11.75 3.21 49.24
C ASP A 166 -12.47 1.97 49.79
N GLY A 167 -12.31 0.85 49.08
CA GLY A 167 -12.79 -0.48 49.44
C GLY A 167 -12.36 -1.51 48.38
N PRO A 168 -11.63 -2.58 48.76
CA PRO A 168 -11.13 -3.58 47.82
C PRO A 168 -12.25 -4.54 47.37
N PRO A 169 -12.25 -5.03 46.12
CA PRO A 169 -13.16 -6.09 45.72
C PRO A 169 -12.70 -7.42 46.32
N ASP A 170 -13.44 -7.84 47.34
CA ASP A 170 -13.48 -9.19 47.89
C ASP A 170 -14.05 -10.19 46.87
N GLY A 171 -13.38 -11.34 46.74
CA GLY A 171 -14.08 -12.62 46.58
C GLY A 171 -14.81 -12.90 45.25
N GLY A 172 -14.13 -12.81 44.11
CA GLY A 172 -14.61 -13.36 42.84
C GLY A 172 -13.90 -14.66 42.47
N GLN A 173 -14.50 -15.79 42.84
CA GLN A 173 -14.02 -17.16 42.65
C GLN A 173 -13.69 -17.47 41.17
N TRP A 174 -12.39 -17.67 40.88
CA TRP A 174 -11.95 -18.21 39.59
C TRP A 174 -12.30 -19.71 39.56
N VAL A 175 -13.40 -20.05 38.91
CA VAL A 175 -13.64 -21.44 38.48
C VAL A 175 -12.72 -21.71 37.29
N THR A 176 -11.61 -22.39 37.55
CA THR A 176 -10.78 -22.98 36.51
C THR A 176 -11.54 -24.14 35.87
N PRO A 177 -11.63 -24.25 34.53
CA PRO A 177 -12.02 -25.51 33.91
C PRO A 177 -10.89 -26.54 34.12
N PRO A 178 -11.22 -27.82 34.37
CA PRO A 178 -10.20 -28.85 34.58
C PRO A 178 -9.38 -29.06 33.31
N SER A 179 -8.06 -28.86 33.41
CA SER A 179 -7.10 -29.47 32.50
C SER A 179 -6.88 -30.91 32.94
N GLY A 180 -7.43 -31.85 32.20
CA GLY A 180 -7.10 -33.26 32.29
C GLY A 180 -7.61 -33.98 31.04
N PRO A 181 -6.78 -34.77 30.34
CA PRO A 181 -7.29 -35.67 29.30
C PRO A 181 -8.30 -36.66 29.94
N PRO A 182 -9.31 -37.13 29.20
CA PRO A 182 -10.24 -38.13 29.71
C PRO A 182 -9.45 -39.40 30.07
N PRO A 183 -9.82 -40.13 31.14
CA PRO A 183 -9.35 -41.49 31.34
C PRO A 183 -9.77 -42.32 30.13
N ILE A 184 -8.83 -43.04 29.54
CA ILE A 184 -9.10 -44.11 28.60
C ILE A 184 -9.60 -45.26 29.49
N ASP A 185 -10.90 -45.54 29.44
CA ASP A 185 -11.44 -46.80 29.92
C ASP A 185 -10.87 -47.91 29.02
N ASP A 186 -9.83 -48.57 29.53
CA ASP A 186 -9.26 -49.80 28.99
C ASP A 186 -10.15 -50.95 29.47
N ASP A 187 -11.32 -51.13 28.84
CA ASP A 187 -12.10 -52.35 28.98
C ASP A 187 -12.97 -52.59 27.72
N GLU A 188 -13.03 -53.85 27.31
CA GLU A 188 -13.87 -54.41 26.24
C GLU A 188 -13.38 -54.33 24.78
N VAL A 189 -12.32 -55.09 24.47
CA VAL A 189 -12.18 -55.78 23.18
C VAL A 189 -12.58 -57.24 23.39
N PRO A 190 -13.74 -57.72 22.90
CA PRO A 190 -13.98 -59.15 22.80
C PRO A 190 -13.23 -59.71 21.59
N PHE A 191 -12.49 -60.79 21.83
CA PHE A 191 -11.95 -61.69 20.81
C PHE A 191 -13.07 -62.39 20.02
#